data_AF-Q2G0F2-F1
#
_entry.id   AF-Q2G0F2-F1
#
_cell.length_a   1.000
_cell.length_b   1.000
_cell.length_c   1.000
_cell.angle_alpha   90.00
_cell.angle_beta   90.00
_cell.angle_gamma   90.00
#
_symmetry.space_group_name_H-M   'P 1'
#
loop_
_entity.id
_entity.type
_entity.pdbx_description
1 polymer ?
#
loop_
_entity_poly.entity_id
_entity_poly.type
_entity_poly.pdbx_seq_one_letter_code
_entity_poly.pdbx_strand_id
1 'polypeptide(L)'
;MKKLLTASIIACSVVMGVGLVNTSAEAASGNSIDTVKQLIKGDQSLENVKIGESIKDVLTKYKNPMYSYNEDGTEHYYEFHTKKGMLLVTTDGKKNNGKVTHISMMYNDANGPTYQAVKNYVGKAVTHTEYSKVAGNFGYIEKGKTTYQFASAPKDKNIKLYRIDLEK
;
A
#
# COMPACT_ATOMS: atom_id res chain seq x y z
N MET A 1 20.70 61.52 8.86
CA MET A 1 19.72 61.48 7.76
C MET A 1 18.44 60.80 8.25
N LYS A 2 17.29 61.18 7.69
CA LYS A 2 15.94 60.96 8.22
C LYS A 2 15.51 59.49 8.34
N LYS A 3 14.63 59.29 9.33
CA LYS A 3 13.79 58.15 9.72
C LYS A 3 13.31 57.23 8.57
N LEU A 4 13.32 55.93 8.82
CA LEU A 4 12.37 54.97 8.26
C LEU A 4 11.87 54.06 9.40
N LEU A 5 10.69 54.40 9.92
CA LEU A 5 9.83 53.46 10.64
C LEU A 5 9.28 52.47 9.61
N THR A 6 9.45 51.16 9.82
CA THR A 6 8.56 50.17 9.20
C THR A 6 8.21 49.10 10.22
N ALA A 7 6.92 48.80 10.27
CA ALA A 7 6.20 48.16 11.35
C ALA A 7 6.63 46.72 11.66
N SER A 8 6.59 46.42 12.96
CA SER A 8 6.55 45.09 13.55
C SER A 8 5.36 44.27 13.01
N ILE A 9 5.65 43.16 12.33
CA ILE A 9 4.74 42.02 12.27
C ILE A 9 5.26 41.01 13.29
N ILE A 10 4.68 41.07 14.49
CA ILE A 10 4.69 39.93 15.42
C ILE A 10 3.71 38.94 14.82
N ALA A 11 4.19 38.09 13.91
CA ALA A 11 3.44 36.90 13.55
C ALA A 11 3.51 35.97 14.76
N CYS A 12 2.45 35.95 15.56
CA CYS A 12 2.17 34.89 16.51
C CYS A 12 2.24 33.56 15.76
N SER A 13 3.39 32.91 15.76
CA SER A 13 3.47 31.48 15.47
C SER A 13 2.74 30.80 16.61
N VAL A 14 1.49 30.48 16.34
CA VAL A 14 0.59 29.69 17.17
C VAL A 14 1.37 28.44 17.61
N VAL A 15 1.84 28.45 18.86
CA VAL A 15 2.22 27.25 19.59
C VAL A 15 0.91 26.55 19.92
N MET A 16 0.32 25.89 18.92
CA MET A 16 -0.69 24.86 19.16
C MET A 16 0.06 23.66 19.73
N GLY A 17 0.19 23.68 21.05
CA GLY A 17 0.66 22.56 21.83
C GLY A 17 -0.19 21.31 21.61
N VAL A 18 0.48 20.18 21.81
CA VAL A 18 -0.01 18.95 22.45
C VAL A 18 -1.38 18.45 21.97
N GLY A 19 -1.35 17.47 21.08
CA GLY A 19 -2.54 16.67 20.79
C GLY A 19 -2.79 16.40 19.32
N LEU A 20 -1.75 16.23 18.49
CA LEU A 20 -1.86 15.17 17.49
C LEU A 20 -1.91 13.87 18.30
N VAL A 21 -3.08 13.56 18.86
CA VAL A 21 -3.54 12.18 18.84
C VAL A 21 -3.26 11.76 17.42
N ASN A 22 -2.25 10.92 17.25
CA ASN A 22 -2.15 10.10 16.08
C ASN A 22 -3.47 9.32 16.08
N THR A 23 -4.52 9.92 15.50
CA THR A 23 -5.47 9.18 14.69
C THR A 23 -4.58 8.65 13.58
N SER A 24 -3.78 7.64 13.93
CA SER A 24 -3.26 6.66 13.02
C SER A 24 -4.54 6.26 12.32
N ALA A 25 -4.76 6.78 11.12
CA ALA A 25 -5.72 6.15 10.23
C ALA A 25 -5.32 4.68 10.32
N GLU A 26 -6.23 3.82 10.80
CA GLU A 26 -5.93 2.39 10.90
C GLU A 26 -5.36 1.99 9.55
N ALA A 27 -4.11 1.49 9.57
CA ALA A 27 -3.38 1.21 8.34
C ALA A 27 -4.26 0.33 7.46
N ALA A 28 -4.33 0.64 6.16
CA ALA A 28 -5.18 -0.10 5.24
C ALA A 28 -4.91 -1.61 5.38
N SER A 29 -5.91 -2.38 5.79
CA SER A 29 -5.73 -3.79 6.17
C SER A 29 -6.89 -4.63 5.67
N GLY A 30 -6.57 -5.81 5.14
CA GLY A 30 -7.49 -6.67 4.42
C GLY A 30 -7.75 -6.19 2.98
N ASN A 31 -8.33 -7.08 2.18
CA ASN A 31 -8.81 -6.81 0.83
C ASN A 31 -10.22 -6.20 0.83
N SER A 32 -10.50 -5.20 1.67
CA SER A 32 -11.81 -4.56 1.76
C SER A 32 -11.95 -3.38 0.79
N ILE A 33 -13.17 -2.90 0.56
CA ILE A 33 -13.37 -1.66 -0.18
C ILE A 33 -12.82 -0.45 0.60
N ASP A 34 -12.82 -0.48 1.93
CA ASP A 34 -12.32 0.65 2.73
C ASP A 34 -10.80 0.78 2.63
N THR A 35 -10.08 -0.35 2.56
CA THR A 35 -8.65 -0.39 2.21
C THR A 35 -8.41 0.33 0.88
N VAL A 36 -9.19 0.00 -0.16
CA VAL A 36 -9.10 0.66 -1.47
C VAL A 36 -9.33 2.17 -1.35
N LYS A 37 -10.34 2.59 -0.58
CA LYS A 37 -10.65 4.02 -0.37
C LYS A 37 -9.51 4.76 0.33
N GLN A 38 -8.89 4.15 1.35
CA GLN A 38 -7.78 4.72 2.09
C GLN A 38 -6.57 4.92 1.18
N LEU A 39 -6.19 3.90 0.41
CA LEU A 39 -5.06 3.96 -0.52
C LEU A 39 -5.25 5.03 -1.60
N ILE A 40 -6.46 5.14 -2.18
CA ILE A 40 -6.77 6.19 -3.18
C ILE A 40 -6.70 7.60 -2.59
N LYS A 41 -7.00 7.75 -1.29
CA LYS A 41 -6.85 9.02 -0.56
C LYS A 41 -5.40 9.33 -0.19
N GLY A 42 -4.45 8.47 -0.56
CA GLY A 42 -3.03 8.66 -0.33
C GLY A 42 -2.50 7.98 0.93
N ASP A 43 -3.23 7.05 1.53
CA ASP A 43 -2.63 6.15 2.52
C ASP A 43 -1.49 5.37 1.85
N GLN A 44 -0.32 5.40 2.48
CA GLN A 44 0.87 4.71 2.01
C GLN A 44 1.20 3.49 2.89
N SER A 45 0.22 2.99 3.62
CA SER A 45 0.34 1.80 4.44
C SER A 45 -0.58 0.68 3.96
N LEU A 46 -0.09 -0.55 4.06
CA LEU A 46 -0.82 -1.77 3.75
C LEU A 46 -0.39 -2.87 4.73
N GLU A 47 -1.36 -3.51 5.38
CA GLU A 47 -1.13 -4.52 6.43
C GLU A 47 -0.11 -4.04 7.47
N ASN A 48 -0.33 -2.86 8.05
CA ASN A 48 0.53 -2.27 9.07
C ASN A 48 2.00 -2.05 8.64
N VAL A 49 2.34 -2.12 7.35
CA VAL A 49 3.66 -1.74 6.82
C VAL A 49 3.48 -0.45 6.04
N LYS A 50 4.39 0.52 6.19
CA LYS A 50 4.31 1.80 5.50
C LYS A 50 5.46 1.98 4.51
N ILE A 51 5.19 2.58 3.36
CA ILE A 51 6.24 3.07 2.45
C ILE A 51 7.20 3.99 3.22
N GLY A 52 8.50 3.75 3.06
CA GLY A 52 9.57 4.48 3.74
C GLY A 52 9.87 4.02 5.17
N GLU A 53 9.09 3.08 5.72
CA GLU A 53 9.37 2.46 7.02
C GLU A 53 10.70 1.71 7.00
N SER A 54 11.42 1.69 8.12
CA SER A 54 12.63 0.87 8.25
C SER A 54 12.27 -0.61 8.25
N ILE A 55 12.98 -1.44 7.47
CA ILE A 55 12.80 -2.89 7.53
C ILE A 55 13.03 -3.45 8.94
N LYS A 56 13.86 -2.80 9.76
CA LYS A 56 14.04 -3.20 11.16
C LYS A 56 12.73 -3.15 11.93
N ASP A 57 11.95 -2.09 11.75
CA ASP A 57 10.67 -1.90 12.43
C ASP A 57 9.63 -2.90 11.91
N VAL A 58 9.62 -3.16 10.60
CA VAL A 58 8.80 -4.24 10.01
C VAL A 58 9.14 -5.59 10.64
N LEU A 59 10.43 -5.91 10.79
CA LEU A 59 10.91 -7.15 11.43
C LEU A 59 10.62 -7.22 12.94
N THR A 60 10.27 -6.10 13.59
CA THR A 60 9.75 -6.14 14.97
C THR A 60 8.31 -6.68 15.00
N LYS A 61 7.49 -6.31 14.00
CA LYS A 61 6.07 -6.67 13.88
C LYS A 61 5.87 -8.05 13.26
N TYR A 62 6.62 -8.35 12.20
CA TYR A 62 6.55 -9.60 11.46
C TYR A 62 7.85 -10.39 11.63
N LYS A 63 7.73 -11.66 12.06
CA LYS A 63 8.89 -12.52 12.35
C LYS A 63 9.11 -13.54 11.24
N ASN A 64 10.34 -14.04 11.16
CA ASN A 64 10.74 -15.16 10.30
C ASN A 64 10.44 -14.96 8.80
N PRO A 65 10.89 -13.85 8.17
CA PRO A 65 10.75 -13.71 6.72
C PRO A 65 11.55 -14.77 5.98
N MET A 66 11.04 -15.20 4.83
CA MET A 66 11.92 -15.71 3.77
C MET A 66 12.58 -14.50 3.11
N TYR A 67 13.91 -14.48 3.13
CA TYR A 67 14.71 -13.36 2.62
C TYR A 67 15.38 -13.73 1.30
N SER A 68 15.27 -12.85 0.33
CA SER A 68 16.00 -12.88 -0.93
C SER A 68 16.39 -11.47 -1.37
N TYR A 69 17.12 -11.34 -2.47
CA TYR A 69 17.54 -10.07 -3.05
C TYR A 69 17.74 -10.25 -4.55
N ASN A 70 17.72 -9.15 -5.30
CA ASN A 70 17.97 -9.17 -6.74
C ASN A 70 19.48 -9.31 -7.05
N GLU A 71 19.83 -9.55 -8.31
CA GLU A 71 21.21 -9.90 -8.69
C GLU A 71 22.25 -8.82 -8.35
N ASP A 72 21.89 -7.54 -8.45
CA ASP A 72 22.78 -6.42 -8.12
C ASP A 72 22.78 -6.04 -6.62
N GLY A 73 21.89 -6.66 -5.83
CA GLY A 73 21.74 -6.43 -4.39
C GLY A 73 21.20 -5.05 -4.01
N THR A 74 20.54 -4.33 -4.93
CA THR A 74 19.90 -3.03 -4.65
C THR A 74 18.50 -3.18 -4.07
N GLU A 75 17.81 -4.30 -4.34
CA GLU A 75 16.50 -4.63 -3.80
C GLU A 75 16.57 -5.87 -2.92
N HIS A 76 15.90 -5.76 -1.78
CA HIS A 76 15.81 -6.83 -0.78
C HIS A 76 14.35 -7.20 -0.54
N TYR A 77 14.06 -8.49 -0.60
CA TYR A 77 12.70 -9.03 -0.49
C TYR A 77 12.52 -9.78 0.82
N TYR A 78 11.43 -9.49 1.51
CA TYR A 78 11.05 -10.13 2.77
C TYR A 78 9.63 -10.64 2.64
N GLU A 79 9.49 -11.96 2.52
CA GLU A 79 8.22 -12.65 2.39
C GLU A 79 7.76 -13.17 3.75
N PHE A 80 6.56 -12.77 4.16
CA PHE A 80 5.95 -13.17 5.41
C PHE A 80 4.67 -13.95 5.12
N HIS A 81 4.61 -15.21 5.58
CA HIS A 81 3.38 -15.98 5.58
C HIS A 81 2.52 -15.59 6.78
N THR A 82 1.38 -14.96 6.49
CA THR A 82 0.40 -14.52 7.49
C THR A 82 -0.85 -15.39 7.40
N LYS A 83 -1.74 -15.28 8.40
CA LYS A 83 -3.06 -15.95 8.35
C LYS A 83 -3.95 -15.46 7.20
N LYS A 84 -3.72 -14.24 6.71
CA LYS A 84 -4.51 -13.65 5.61
C LYS A 84 -3.96 -14.01 4.23
N GLY A 85 -2.70 -14.42 4.16
CA GLY A 85 -1.96 -14.68 2.93
C GLY A 85 -0.51 -14.24 3.02
N MET A 86 0.11 -13.94 1.89
CA MET A 86 1.52 -13.63 1.78
C MET A 86 1.74 -12.11 1.67
N LEU A 87 2.50 -11.56 2.61
CA LEU A 87 2.97 -10.18 2.58
C LEU A 87 4.42 -10.17 2.10
N LEU A 88 4.67 -9.54 0.95
CA LEU A 88 6.00 -9.31 0.40
C LEU A 88 6.35 -7.83 0.61
N VAL A 89 7.46 -7.59 1.33
CA VAL A 89 8.01 -6.26 1.55
C VAL A 89 9.32 -6.15 0.79
N THR A 90 9.43 -5.18 -0.10
CA THR A 90 10.67 -4.85 -0.81
C THR A 90 11.31 -3.63 -0.19
N THR A 91 12.62 -3.65 0.03
CA THR A 91 13.37 -2.52 0.55
C THR A 91 14.60 -2.19 -0.27
N ASP A 92 14.98 -0.91 -0.26
CA ASP A 92 16.30 -0.47 -0.73
C ASP A 92 17.42 -0.84 0.26
N GLY A 93 18.66 -0.48 -0.09
CA GLY A 93 19.76 -0.41 0.87
C GLY A 93 20.51 -1.71 1.07
N LYS A 94 20.49 -2.25 2.30
CA LYS A 94 21.17 -3.49 2.67
C LYS A 94 20.22 -4.42 3.41
N LYS A 95 20.55 -5.72 3.44
CA LYS A 95 19.86 -6.71 4.29
C LYS A 95 19.67 -6.18 5.72
N ASN A 96 18.44 -6.22 6.19
CA ASN A 96 17.98 -5.74 7.50
C ASN A 96 18.31 -4.26 7.79
N ASN A 97 18.66 -3.46 6.79
CA ASN A 97 19.04 -2.05 6.93
C ASN A 97 18.70 -1.26 5.65
N GLY A 98 17.40 -1.05 5.46
CA GLY A 98 16.80 -0.44 4.28
C GLY A 98 15.44 0.15 4.60
N LYS A 99 14.86 0.87 3.64
CA LYS A 99 13.52 1.45 3.72
C LYS A 99 12.57 0.72 2.77
N VAL A 100 11.34 0.53 3.21
CA VAL A 100 10.29 -0.07 2.38
C VAL A 100 10.03 0.79 1.13
N THR A 101 10.17 0.18 -0.04
CA THR A 101 9.92 0.81 -1.35
C THR A 101 8.67 0.25 -2.03
N HIS A 102 8.30 -0.99 -1.71
CA HIS A 102 7.11 -1.64 -2.27
C HIS A 102 6.54 -2.65 -1.27
N ILE A 103 5.21 -2.70 -1.21
CA ILE A 103 4.44 -3.63 -0.37
C ILE A 103 3.44 -4.36 -1.27
N SER A 104 3.53 -5.69 -1.31
CA SER A 104 2.57 -6.54 -2.01
C SER A 104 1.89 -7.45 -1.00
N MET A 105 0.56 -7.35 -0.89
CA MET A 105 -0.24 -8.28 -0.10
C MET A 105 -1.09 -9.15 -1.01
N MET A 106 -0.81 -10.45 -1.04
CA MET A 106 -1.63 -11.47 -1.70
C MET A 106 -2.45 -12.21 -0.64
N TYR A 107 -3.77 -12.12 -0.76
CA TYR A 107 -4.72 -12.76 0.14
C TYR A 107 -5.01 -14.19 -0.28
N ASN A 108 -5.25 -15.08 0.69
CA ASN A 108 -5.56 -16.49 0.45
C ASN A 108 -6.83 -16.68 -0.40
N ASP A 109 -7.82 -15.81 -0.18
CA ASP A 109 -9.12 -15.87 -0.83
C ASP A 109 -9.36 -14.63 -1.69
N ALA A 110 -9.85 -14.85 -2.92
CA ALA A 110 -10.41 -13.80 -3.76
C ALA A 110 -11.83 -13.44 -3.28
N ASN A 111 -11.93 -12.84 -2.08
CA ASN A 111 -13.20 -12.50 -1.43
C ASN A 111 -13.40 -11.00 -1.18
N GLY A 112 -12.50 -10.16 -1.66
CA GLY A 112 -12.60 -8.70 -1.55
C GLY A 112 -13.69 -8.08 -2.44
N PRO A 113 -13.71 -6.74 -2.60
CA PRO A 113 -14.64 -6.07 -3.49
C PRO A 113 -14.46 -6.55 -4.93
N THR A 114 -15.54 -6.45 -5.71
CA THR A 114 -15.53 -6.83 -7.12
C THR A 114 -14.69 -5.84 -7.93
N TYR A 115 -14.14 -6.30 -9.05
CA TYR A 115 -13.46 -5.43 -10.02
C TYR A 115 -14.29 -4.20 -10.39
N GLN A 116 -15.59 -4.38 -10.64
CA GLN A 116 -16.45 -3.27 -11.02
C GLN A 116 -16.63 -2.26 -9.88
N ALA A 117 -16.74 -2.71 -8.63
CA ALA A 117 -16.85 -1.82 -7.48
C ALA A 117 -15.59 -0.97 -7.31
N VAL A 118 -14.41 -1.57 -7.43
CA VAL A 118 -13.13 -0.85 -7.35
C VAL A 118 -12.96 0.09 -8.55
N LYS A 119 -13.25 -0.36 -9.78
CA LYS A 119 -13.16 0.46 -11.00
C LYS A 119 -14.02 1.71 -10.92
N ASN A 120 -15.27 1.56 -10.46
CA ASN A 120 -16.20 2.67 -10.30
C ASN A 120 -15.68 3.70 -9.28
N TYR A 121 -15.02 3.24 -8.21
CA TYR A 121 -14.50 4.12 -7.17
C TYR A 121 -13.19 4.83 -7.57
N VAL A 122 -12.27 4.09 -8.21
CA VAL A 122 -10.97 4.61 -8.67
C VAL A 122 -11.10 5.66 -9.78
N GLY A 123 -12.13 5.54 -10.62
CA GLY A 123 -12.34 6.40 -11.78
C GLY A 123 -11.30 6.15 -12.87
N LYS A 124 -10.66 7.21 -13.39
CA LYS A 124 -9.66 7.10 -14.47
C LYS A 124 -8.44 6.29 -14.00
N ALA A 125 -8.24 5.11 -14.56
CA ALA A 125 -7.14 4.19 -14.27
C ALA A 125 -6.82 3.33 -15.51
N VAL A 126 -5.65 2.71 -15.52
CA VAL A 126 -5.37 1.62 -16.46
C VAL A 126 -6.12 0.40 -15.96
N THR A 127 -6.86 -0.27 -16.84
CA THR A 127 -7.66 -1.43 -16.45
C THR A 127 -7.62 -2.50 -17.51
N HIS A 128 -7.60 -3.76 -17.08
CA HIS A 128 -7.67 -4.92 -17.97
C HIS A 128 -8.50 -6.03 -17.31
N THR A 129 -9.18 -6.82 -18.14
CA THR A 129 -9.85 -8.05 -17.73
C THR A 129 -9.64 -9.12 -18.79
N GLU A 130 -9.48 -10.35 -18.33
CA GLU A 130 -9.39 -11.54 -19.16
C GLU A 130 -10.31 -12.63 -18.58
N TYR A 131 -11.08 -13.27 -19.45
CA TYR A 131 -12.03 -14.29 -19.05
C TYR A 131 -11.72 -15.60 -19.78
N SER A 132 -11.21 -16.60 -19.06
CA SER A 132 -10.98 -17.94 -19.60
C SER A 132 -12.06 -18.93 -19.18
N LYS A 133 -12.35 -19.90 -20.05
CA LYS A 133 -13.22 -21.04 -19.72
C LYS A 133 -12.49 -22.15 -18.97
N VAL A 134 -11.15 -22.09 -18.88
CA VAL A 134 -10.31 -23.16 -18.34
C VAL A 134 -9.47 -22.67 -17.15
N ALA A 135 -8.65 -21.63 -17.34
CA ALA A 135 -7.63 -21.23 -16.36
C ALA A 135 -8.16 -20.36 -15.20
N GLY A 136 -9.31 -19.71 -15.38
CA GLY A 136 -9.87 -18.74 -14.44
C GLY A 136 -10.13 -17.41 -15.13
N ASN A 137 -10.67 -16.45 -14.38
CA ASN A 137 -10.83 -15.09 -14.86
C ASN A 137 -9.88 -14.19 -14.06
N PHE A 138 -9.33 -13.18 -14.72
CA PHE A 138 -8.36 -12.27 -14.15
C PHE A 138 -8.73 -10.83 -14.50
N GLY A 139 -8.30 -9.90 -13.66
CA GLY A 139 -8.29 -8.49 -14.03
C GLY A 139 -7.33 -7.72 -13.16
N TYR A 140 -6.95 -6.54 -13.63
CA TYR A 140 -6.22 -5.58 -12.81
C TYR A 140 -6.70 -4.16 -13.05
N ILE A 141 -6.48 -3.33 -12.03
CA ILE A 141 -6.68 -1.88 -12.06
C ILE A 141 -5.40 -1.26 -11.49
N GLU A 142 -4.78 -0.39 -12.26
CA GLU A 142 -3.59 0.36 -11.85
C GLU A 142 -3.93 1.85 -11.79
N LYS A 143 -3.70 2.45 -10.63
CA LYS A 143 -3.92 3.87 -10.36
C LYS A 143 -2.68 4.46 -9.71
N GLY A 144 -1.85 5.11 -10.52
CA GLY A 144 -0.63 5.73 -10.02
C GLY A 144 0.32 4.66 -9.50
N LYS A 145 0.53 4.61 -8.18
CA LYS A 145 1.47 3.69 -7.52
C LYS A 145 0.79 2.54 -6.79
N THR A 146 -0.48 2.28 -7.14
CA THR A 146 -1.25 1.20 -6.53
C THR A 146 -1.88 0.35 -7.62
N THR A 147 -1.67 -0.95 -7.50
CA THR A 147 -2.26 -1.96 -8.38
C THR A 147 -3.15 -2.88 -7.58
N TYR A 148 -4.33 -3.16 -8.13
CA TYR A 148 -5.33 -4.06 -7.58
C TYR A 148 -5.50 -5.22 -8.54
N GLN A 149 -5.33 -6.45 -8.08
CA GLN A 149 -5.50 -7.65 -8.91
C GLN A 149 -6.69 -8.48 -8.43
N PHE A 150 -7.42 -8.99 -9.41
CA PHE A 150 -8.71 -9.64 -9.23
C PHE A 150 -8.68 -11.01 -9.89
N ALA A 151 -9.32 -11.98 -9.26
CA ALA A 151 -9.43 -13.32 -9.80
C ALA A 151 -10.77 -13.97 -9.45
N SER A 152 -11.13 -14.98 -10.21
CA SER A 152 -12.22 -15.91 -9.90
C SER A 152 -12.08 -17.22 -10.69
N ALA A 153 -12.83 -18.23 -10.28
CA ALA A 153 -12.92 -19.49 -11.01
C ALA A 153 -13.52 -19.30 -12.42
N PRO A 154 -13.23 -20.18 -13.41
CA PRO A 154 -13.66 -20.00 -14.81
C PRO A 154 -15.16 -19.73 -15.01
N LYS A 155 -16.00 -20.38 -14.19
CA LYS A 155 -17.47 -20.28 -14.23
C LYS A 155 -18.01 -19.03 -13.54
N ASP A 156 -17.27 -18.44 -12.60
CA ASP A 156 -17.67 -17.26 -11.88
C ASP A 156 -17.13 -16.02 -12.58
N LYS A 157 -17.97 -15.28 -13.30
CA LYS A 157 -17.53 -14.05 -14.00
C LYS A 157 -17.36 -12.85 -13.07
N ASN A 158 -17.64 -12.99 -11.77
CA ASN A 158 -17.45 -11.95 -10.78
C ASN A 158 -16.04 -12.02 -10.15
N ILE A 159 -15.06 -11.44 -10.84
CA ILE A 159 -13.68 -11.35 -10.32
C ILE A 159 -13.59 -10.43 -9.09
N LYS A 160 -12.92 -10.91 -8.04
CA LYS A 160 -12.80 -10.23 -6.74
C LYS A 160 -11.36 -9.98 -6.35
N LEU A 161 -11.15 -8.91 -5.59
CA LEU A 161 -9.82 -8.45 -5.17
C LEU A 161 -9.14 -9.51 -4.29
N TYR A 162 -7.93 -9.90 -4.69
CA TYR A 162 -7.11 -10.85 -3.94
C TYR A 162 -5.65 -10.40 -3.78
N ARG A 163 -5.21 -9.36 -4.51
CA ARG A 163 -3.87 -8.80 -4.31
C ARG A 163 -3.88 -7.29 -4.47
N ILE A 164 -3.13 -6.63 -3.59
CA ILE A 164 -2.86 -5.19 -3.63
C ILE A 164 -1.35 -5.01 -3.63
N ASP A 165 -0.86 -4.22 -4.58
CA ASP A 165 0.52 -3.79 -4.69
C ASP A 165 0.57 -2.27 -4.47
N LEU A 166 1.48 -1.81 -3.62
CA LEU A 166 1.65 -0.40 -3.25
C LEU A 166 3.12 0.00 -3.31
N GLU A 167 3.43 0.93 -4.20
CA GLU A 167 4.80 1.39 -4.49
C GLU A 167 5.06 2.81 -3.99
N LYS A 168 6.35 3.13 -3.80
CA LYS A 168 6.84 4.43 -3.35
C LYS A 168 6.65 5.53 -4.36
#